data_AF-A0A847M0M4-F1
#
_entry.id   AF-A0A847M0M4-F1
#
_cell.length_a   1.000
_cell.length_b   1.000
_cell.length_c   1.000
_cell.angle_alpha   90.00
_cell.angle_beta   90.00
_cell.angle_gamma   90.00
#
_symmetry.space_group_name_H-M   'P 1'
#
loop_
_entity.id
_entity.type
_entity.pdbx_description
1 polymer ?
#
loop_
_entity_poly.entity_id
_entity_poly.type
_entity_poly.pdbx_seq_one_letter_code
_entity_poly.pdbx_strand_id
1 'polypeptide(L)'
;MLRKLRVTAVLAVTIGILCGLPAMAQQSITNEKTAGVFKTDVDKYMNVTDYGSVGFEKSFGFVRLENGFLNLGYAKNFGGLYLGTYYNGLILKQPTATITDTVTTTPTVVNNTIVSTKTETKKEVTSDPGFTTQNNAAVLLGIAGMGIKLGVAENITTNVKPSRTATGATYSTTVLSSVTTDTADDSVIKEEYTNTSKVSGFLWPYLSWGMNIPLGGMTVKANAGAALTYSLDSETYTFDKTKTVARATPIGSTAVHEEYNKNNSYFTPSIGISAALESNPRDGAQSKFGVSYNFGMGLYGDGLKTQTKTTETTLNPTNKVTKVTDEIVTNSQSSMTNMIIPSYSYTKDLGEKFSVGLQTSVGCNISFVKSALKTVTTTVTTTDDYGSNLANDTVKTEVETVPGNTTETTTTTVSPAAGLGFIYRVVPGKFALMAGYNITLPKYTGTVTVTTRTETYSKTSTTVDGNGVTTNSTAFASGGTSVDIEDQRTESQSSATTWSPLSGELRFGLTFNFTENFAMEAGTNLGQTGMVDLFGGGGNSLLANDYSLMFTLKY
;
A
#
# COMPACT_ATOMS: atom_id res chain seq x y z
N MET A 1 9.11 31.32 -7.70
CA MET A 1 7.68 30.97 -7.94
C MET A 1 7.13 29.87 -7.00
N LEU A 2 7.95 28.98 -6.42
CA LEU A 2 7.57 27.73 -5.73
C LEU A 2 6.78 27.85 -4.39
N ARG A 3 6.07 28.96 -4.11
CA ARG A 3 5.27 29.13 -2.87
C ARG A 3 3.77 29.40 -3.07
N LYS A 4 3.24 29.22 -4.29
CA LYS A 4 1.79 29.39 -4.61
C LYS A 4 1.12 28.15 -5.24
N LEU A 5 1.66 26.95 -5.01
CA LEU A 5 1.05 25.68 -5.46
C LEU A 5 0.64 24.75 -4.31
N ARG A 6 0.38 25.29 -3.11
CA ARG A 6 -0.20 24.56 -1.98
C ARG A 6 -1.69 24.88 -1.89
N VAL A 7 -2.53 24.07 -2.54
CA VAL A 7 -3.99 23.89 -2.35
C VAL A 7 -4.58 22.93 -3.41
N THR A 8 -3.94 22.75 -4.57
CA THR A 8 -4.50 21.96 -5.70
C THR A 8 -3.53 20.90 -6.25
N ALA A 9 -3.18 19.92 -5.42
CA ALA A 9 -2.71 18.59 -5.82
C ALA A 9 -3.06 17.65 -4.65
N VAL A 10 -4.00 16.70 -4.76
CA VAL A 10 -4.08 15.55 -5.67
C VAL A 10 -3.07 14.43 -5.30
N LEU A 11 -3.38 13.67 -4.22
CA LEU A 11 -4.03 12.36 -4.37
C LEU A 11 -3.17 11.27 -5.10
N ALA A 12 -2.42 10.40 -4.39
CA ALA A 12 -1.47 9.44 -5.01
C ALA A 12 -0.82 8.27 -4.16
N VAL A 13 -1.19 6.96 -4.38
CA VAL A 13 -0.22 5.86 -4.72
C VAL A 13 -0.09 4.32 -4.29
N THR A 14 -0.91 3.54 -3.53
CA THR A 14 -1.04 2.02 -3.46
C THR A 14 -2.10 1.61 -2.38
N ILE A 15 -3.13 0.77 -2.52
CA ILE A 15 -3.36 -0.65 -2.93
C ILE A 15 -4.83 -0.78 -3.39
N GLY A 16 -5.17 -1.66 -4.35
CA GLY A 16 -6.58 -2.05 -4.55
C GLY A 16 -6.86 -3.08 -5.67
N ILE A 17 -7.25 -4.31 -5.29
CA ILE A 17 -7.91 -5.29 -6.18
C ILE A 17 -9.02 -6.02 -5.40
N LEU A 18 -10.22 -5.45 -5.39
CA LEU A 18 -11.46 -6.14 -5.00
C LEU A 18 -12.66 -5.40 -5.61
N CYS A 19 -12.90 -5.67 -6.89
CA CYS A 19 -14.17 -5.34 -7.55
C CYS A 19 -15.15 -6.54 -7.34
N GLY A 20 -16.48 -6.41 -7.41
CA GLY A 20 -17.31 -5.30 -7.89
C GLY A 20 -17.56 -4.17 -6.89
N LEU A 21 -16.63 -3.22 -6.87
CA LEU A 21 -16.64 -1.88 -6.27
C LEU A 21 -17.52 -1.61 -5.03
N PRO A 22 -17.25 -2.25 -3.87
CA PRO A 22 -17.39 -1.60 -2.58
C PRO A 22 -16.18 -0.67 -2.35
N ALA A 23 -16.00 0.36 -3.18
CA ALA A 23 -14.86 1.26 -3.09
C ALA A 23 -14.91 2.08 -1.78
N MET A 24 -14.32 1.54 -0.70
CA MET A 24 -14.56 1.92 0.70
C MET A 24 -16.03 2.34 0.92
N ALA A 25 -16.96 1.51 0.45
CA ALA A 25 -18.38 1.87 0.36
C ALA A 25 -18.96 2.05 1.77
N GLN A 26 -19.69 3.15 2.00
CA GLN A 26 -20.16 3.46 3.34
C GLN A 26 -21.14 2.38 3.81
N GLN A 27 -20.84 1.80 4.96
CA GLN A 27 -21.57 0.67 5.50
C GLN A 27 -22.34 1.12 6.74
N SER A 28 -23.62 0.77 6.81
CA SER A 28 -24.37 0.92 8.05
C SER A 28 -23.81 0.00 9.13
N ILE A 29 -23.98 0.38 10.39
CA ILE A 29 -23.64 -0.50 11.51
C ILE A 29 -24.60 -1.71 11.47
N THR A 30 -25.84 -1.53 11.02
CA THR A 30 -26.76 -2.62 10.69
C THR A 30 -26.14 -3.65 9.75
N ASN A 31 -25.57 -3.24 8.62
CA ASN A 31 -25.00 -4.16 7.63
C ASN A 31 -23.72 -4.81 8.14
N GLU A 32 -22.85 -4.04 8.77
CA GLU A 32 -21.60 -4.54 9.34
C GLU A 32 -21.84 -5.59 10.44
N LYS A 33 -22.75 -5.30 11.39
CA LYS A 33 -23.02 -6.16 12.55
C LYS A 33 -24.00 -7.31 12.25
N THR A 34 -24.70 -7.30 11.12
CA THR A 34 -25.46 -8.47 10.60
C THR A 34 -24.68 -9.29 9.56
N ALA A 35 -23.34 -9.19 9.56
CA ALA A 35 -22.44 -9.92 8.66
C ALA A 35 -22.79 -9.75 7.16
N GLY A 36 -23.23 -8.54 6.78
CA GLY A 36 -23.60 -8.14 5.42
C GLY A 36 -25.04 -8.42 5.00
N VAL A 37 -25.80 -9.19 5.79
CA VAL A 37 -27.12 -9.74 5.42
C VAL A 37 -28.22 -8.67 5.32
N PHE A 38 -28.36 -7.79 6.32
CA PHE A 38 -29.38 -6.75 6.33
C PHE A 38 -28.81 -5.40 5.93
N LYS A 39 -29.63 -4.53 5.32
CA LYS A 39 -29.21 -3.23 4.78
C LYS A 39 -30.20 -2.13 5.16
N THR A 40 -29.68 -0.94 5.46
CA THR A 40 -30.48 0.27 5.68
C THR A 40 -30.30 1.26 4.55
N ASP A 41 -30.92 2.43 4.70
CA ASP A 41 -30.88 3.50 3.71
C ASP A 41 -29.46 4.06 3.49
N VAL A 42 -28.57 3.92 4.48
CA VAL A 42 -27.12 4.19 4.34
C VAL A 42 -26.48 3.27 3.29
N ASP A 43 -26.70 1.95 3.31
CA ASP A 43 -26.07 1.01 2.36
C ASP A 43 -26.56 1.17 0.91
N LYS A 44 -27.70 1.84 0.73
CA LYS A 44 -28.39 2.02 -0.55
C LYS A 44 -28.03 3.33 -1.25
N TYR A 45 -27.85 4.45 -0.53
CA TYR A 45 -27.90 5.78 -1.16
C TYR A 45 -26.75 6.10 -2.15
N MET A 46 -25.60 5.41 -2.04
CA MET A 46 -24.50 5.45 -3.02
C MET A 46 -24.34 4.16 -3.85
N ASN A 47 -25.39 3.36 -3.93
CA ASN A 47 -25.43 2.13 -4.71
C ASN A 47 -26.19 2.37 -6.03
N VAL A 48 -25.51 2.19 -7.16
CA VAL A 48 -26.01 2.51 -8.50
C VAL A 48 -27.23 1.70 -8.96
N THR A 49 -27.60 0.63 -8.25
CA THR A 49 -28.87 -0.11 -8.46
C THR A 49 -29.86 0.05 -7.31
N ASP A 50 -29.42 0.39 -6.09
CA ASP A 50 -30.31 0.43 -4.92
C ASP A 50 -30.69 1.86 -4.45
N TYR A 51 -30.08 2.93 -4.98
CA TYR A 51 -30.32 4.34 -4.58
C TYR A 51 -31.79 4.78 -4.66
N GLY A 52 -32.56 4.24 -5.61
CA GLY A 52 -33.98 4.54 -5.78
C GLY A 52 -34.90 3.91 -4.71
N SER A 53 -34.34 3.15 -3.76
CA SER A 53 -35.06 2.47 -2.67
C SER A 53 -34.76 3.03 -1.27
N VAL A 54 -34.17 4.24 -1.22
CA VAL A 54 -33.92 5.01 0.01
C VAL A 54 -35.18 5.79 0.36
N GLY A 55 -35.72 5.62 1.58
CA GLY A 55 -37.01 6.21 1.95
C GLY A 55 -36.90 7.63 2.51
N PHE A 56 -36.79 8.65 1.65
CA PHE A 56 -36.88 10.08 2.00
C PHE A 56 -37.64 10.88 0.93
N GLU A 57 -38.26 12.01 1.31
CA GLU A 57 -39.03 12.85 0.38
C GLU A 57 -38.16 13.90 -0.32
N LYS A 58 -37.38 14.64 0.46
CA LYS A 58 -36.65 15.84 0.06
C LYS A 58 -35.14 15.65 0.23
N SER A 59 -34.69 15.13 1.37
CA SER A 59 -33.26 14.85 1.59
C SER A 59 -32.99 13.78 2.64
N PHE A 60 -31.88 13.08 2.47
CA PHE A 60 -31.31 12.13 3.42
C PHE A 60 -29.89 12.57 3.79
N GLY A 61 -29.42 12.23 4.98
CA GLY A 61 -28.01 12.37 5.34
C GLY A 61 -27.65 11.58 6.60
N PHE A 62 -26.35 11.35 6.80
CA PHE A 62 -25.86 10.66 7.99
C PHE A 62 -24.44 11.10 8.35
N VAL A 63 -24.05 10.82 9.59
CA VAL A 63 -22.67 10.94 10.09
C VAL A 63 -22.30 9.73 10.92
N ARG A 64 -21.12 9.13 10.68
CA ARG A 64 -20.50 8.04 11.43
C ARG A 64 -19.12 8.49 11.90
N LEU A 65 -18.80 8.21 13.17
CA LEU A 65 -17.47 8.38 13.75
C LEU A 65 -16.95 7.00 14.18
N GLU A 66 -15.70 6.72 13.84
CA GLU A 66 -15.08 5.41 14.02
C GLU A 66 -13.56 5.54 13.95
N ASN A 67 -12.84 5.17 15.01
CA ASN A 67 -11.37 5.06 15.05
C ASN A 67 -10.58 6.23 14.40
N GLY A 68 -11.08 7.46 14.54
CA GLY A 68 -10.48 8.69 14.01
C GLY A 68 -10.93 9.10 12.60
N PHE A 69 -11.70 8.25 11.92
CA PHE A 69 -12.35 8.57 10.64
C PHE A 69 -13.66 9.32 10.87
N LEU A 70 -13.91 10.33 10.04
CA LEU A 70 -15.21 10.95 9.86
C LEU A 70 -15.81 10.45 8.54
N ASN A 71 -16.99 9.85 8.64
CA ASN A 71 -17.76 9.32 7.52
C ASN A 71 -19.10 10.10 7.44
N LEU A 72 -19.36 10.70 6.29
CA LEU A 72 -20.46 11.63 6.02
C LEU A 72 -21.12 11.29 4.70
N GLY A 73 -22.43 11.48 4.61
CA GLY A 73 -23.11 11.51 3.33
C GLY A 73 -24.41 12.28 3.34
N TYR A 74 -24.82 12.68 2.15
CA TYR A 74 -26.02 13.48 1.90
C TYR A 74 -26.63 13.10 0.56
N ALA A 75 -27.96 13.04 0.48
CA ALA A 75 -28.69 12.83 -0.76
C ALA A 75 -29.92 13.74 -0.87
N LYS A 76 -30.32 14.06 -2.10
CA LYS A 76 -31.47 14.90 -2.41
C LYS A 76 -32.16 14.47 -3.71
N ASN A 77 -33.49 14.52 -3.70
CA ASN A 77 -34.33 14.35 -4.87
C ASN A 77 -34.72 15.70 -5.46
N PHE A 78 -34.62 15.82 -6.78
CA PHE A 78 -34.97 16.99 -7.58
C PHE A 78 -35.99 16.60 -8.66
N GLY A 79 -37.13 16.01 -8.24
CA GLY A 79 -38.29 15.76 -9.12
C GLY A 79 -38.07 14.82 -10.31
N GLY A 80 -37.06 13.94 -10.24
CA GLY A 80 -36.68 13.01 -11.32
C GLY A 80 -35.17 12.80 -11.45
N LEU A 81 -34.38 13.78 -10.99
CA LEU A 81 -32.94 13.64 -10.74
C LEU A 81 -32.69 13.36 -9.25
N TYR A 82 -31.94 12.29 -8.97
CA TYR A 82 -31.36 12.00 -7.66
C TYR A 82 -29.90 12.45 -7.64
N LEU A 83 -29.47 13.08 -6.54
CA LEU A 83 -28.07 13.39 -6.26
C LEU A 83 -27.69 12.82 -4.89
N GLY A 84 -26.68 11.96 -4.84
CA GLY A 84 -26.03 11.48 -3.62
C GLY A 84 -24.57 11.93 -3.56
N THR A 85 -24.07 12.21 -2.36
CA THR A 85 -22.67 12.61 -2.10
C THR A 85 -22.15 11.93 -0.85
N TYR A 86 -20.87 11.54 -0.87
CA TYR A 86 -20.19 10.77 0.16
C TYR A 86 -18.80 11.32 0.42
N TYR A 87 -18.39 11.36 1.69
CA TYR A 87 -17.01 11.52 2.11
C TYR A 87 -16.70 10.59 3.30
N ASN A 88 -15.54 9.95 3.29
CA ASN A 88 -14.99 9.26 4.45
C ASN A 88 -13.49 9.53 4.52
N GLY A 89 -12.96 10.01 5.65
CA GLY A 89 -11.52 10.20 5.78
C GLY A 89 -11.01 10.47 7.19
N LEU A 90 -9.69 10.34 7.32
CA LEU A 90 -8.94 10.43 8.56
C LEU A 90 -8.62 11.88 8.90
N ILE A 91 -9.46 12.52 9.73
CA ILE A 91 -9.35 13.96 10.05
C ILE A 91 -8.43 14.24 11.25
N LEU A 92 -8.25 13.26 12.15
CA LEU A 92 -7.71 13.51 13.50
C LEU A 92 -6.27 13.03 13.76
N LYS A 93 -5.60 12.41 12.78
CA LYS A 93 -4.24 11.86 12.97
C LYS A 93 -3.15 12.86 12.56
N GLN A 94 -2.78 13.77 13.47
CA GLN A 94 -1.55 14.55 13.31
C GLN A 94 -0.32 13.72 13.73
N PRO A 95 0.73 13.63 12.89
CA PRO A 95 1.97 12.98 13.27
C PRO A 95 2.84 13.85 14.17
N THR A 96 3.29 13.27 15.29
CA THR A 96 4.35 13.85 16.12
C THR A 96 5.64 13.08 15.90
N ALA A 97 6.58 13.66 15.16
CA ALA A 97 7.91 13.10 15.00
C ALA A 97 8.79 13.47 16.22
N THR A 98 9.42 12.49 16.84
CA THR A 98 10.36 12.71 17.95
C THR A 98 11.78 12.72 17.40
N ILE A 99 12.49 13.82 17.63
CA ILE A 99 13.92 13.97 17.34
C ILE A 99 14.65 14.01 18.69
N THR A 100 15.75 13.27 18.78
CA THR A 100 16.56 13.12 19.99
C THR A 100 18.01 13.43 19.65
N ASP A 101 18.55 14.50 20.23
CA ASP A 101 19.97 14.85 20.15
C ASP A 101 20.69 14.23 21.37
N THR A 102 21.66 13.34 21.12
CA THR A 102 22.45 12.62 22.14
C THR A 102 23.92 13.00 22.02
N VAL A 103 24.58 13.25 23.16
CA VAL A 103 26.04 13.50 23.23
C VAL A 103 26.68 12.50 24.19
N THR A 104 27.63 11.73 23.68
CA THR A 104 28.38 10.72 24.44
C THR A 104 29.86 11.08 24.44
N THR A 105 30.47 11.17 25.62
CA THR A 105 31.91 11.52 25.77
C THR A 105 32.65 10.41 26.51
N THR A 106 33.61 9.80 25.85
CA THR A 106 34.42 8.69 26.37
C THR A 106 35.89 9.13 26.51
N PRO A 107 36.37 9.40 27.74
CA PRO A 107 37.77 9.74 27.98
C PRO A 107 38.66 8.50 28.10
N THR A 108 39.85 8.55 27.50
CA THR A 108 40.93 7.59 27.71
C THR A 108 41.78 8.08 28.87
N VAL A 109 41.88 7.29 29.94
CA VAL A 109 42.63 7.65 31.16
C VAL A 109 43.86 6.76 31.32
N VAL A 110 45.04 7.38 31.48
CA VAL A 110 46.31 6.71 31.81
C VAL A 110 46.91 7.42 33.02
N ASN A 111 47.29 6.67 34.06
CA ASN A 111 47.86 7.21 35.31
C ASN A 111 47.02 8.37 35.89
N ASN A 112 45.71 8.16 36.03
CA ASN A 112 44.68 9.14 36.44
C ASN A 112 44.62 10.44 35.61
N THR A 113 45.30 10.50 34.46
CA THR A 113 45.29 11.66 33.55
C THR A 113 44.50 11.31 32.29
N ILE A 114 43.63 12.21 31.84
CA ILE A 114 42.95 12.05 30.53
C ILE A 114 43.98 12.33 29.43
N VAL A 115 44.27 11.33 28.59
CA VAL A 115 45.25 11.42 27.49
C VAL A 115 44.61 11.57 26.12
N SER A 116 43.37 11.12 25.96
CA SER A 116 42.52 11.47 24.81
C SER A 116 41.05 11.48 25.20
N THR A 117 40.22 12.10 24.38
CA THR A 117 38.76 12.07 24.51
C THR A 117 38.15 11.80 23.15
N LYS A 118 37.19 10.85 23.11
CA LYS A 118 36.31 10.63 21.98
C LYS A 118 34.92 11.18 22.31
N THR A 119 34.41 12.10 21.50
CA THR A 119 33.07 12.67 21.66
C THR A 119 32.23 12.34 20.44
N GLU A 120 31.08 11.71 20.65
CA GLU A 120 30.10 11.39 19.62
C GLU A 120 28.82 12.20 19.88
N THR A 121 28.42 13.02 18.91
CA THR A 121 27.10 13.66 18.87
C THR A 121 26.26 12.97 17.82
N LYS A 122 25.04 12.55 18.18
CA LYS A 122 24.07 11.89 17.31
C LYS A 122 22.74 12.63 17.33
N LYS A 123 22.14 12.80 16.15
CA LYS A 123 20.78 13.32 15.98
C LYS A 123 19.91 12.23 15.39
N GLU A 124 18.94 11.75 16.17
CA GLU A 124 18.13 10.58 15.80
C GLU A 124 16.64 10.90 15.71
N VAL A 125 15.97 10.33 14.71
CA VAL A 125 14.50 10.26 14.64
C VAL A 125 14.05 8.97 15.32
N THR A 126 13.63 9.11 16.58
CA THR A 126 13.14 7.99 17.40
C THR A 126 11.68 7.64 17.11
N SER A 127 10.90 8.58 16.54
CA SER A 127 9.64 8.26 15.85
C SER A 127 9.48 9.07 14.55
N ASP A 128 9.38 8.37 13.41
CA ASP A 128 8.78 8.90 12.18
C ASP A 128 7.45 8.17 11.93
N PRO A 129 6.33 8.68 12.46
CA PRO A 129 5.01 8.09 12.21
C PRO A 129 4.49 8.33 10.79
N GLY A 130 5.12 9.23 10.00
CA GLY A 130 4.64 9.69 8.70
C GLY A 130 3.32 10.47 8.75
N PHE A 131 3.06 11.30 7.74
CA PHE A 131 1.72 11.84 7.51
C PHE A 131 0.95 10.88 6.60
N THR A 132 -0.04 10.19 7.15
CA THR A 132 -0.97 9.34 6.40
C THR A 132 -2.29 10.08 6.18
N THR A 133 -2.60 10.44 4.94
CA THR A 133 -3.98 10.72 4.54
C THR A 133 -4.69 9.41 4.23
N GLN A 134 -5.98 9.33 4.55
CA GLN A 134 -6.90 8.34 3.99
C GLN A 134 -8.20 9.08 3.72
N ASN A 135 -8.65 9.10 2.46
CA ASN A 135 -9.86 9.80 2.04
C ASN A 135 -10.57 9.00 0.95
N ASN A 136 -11.89 9.02 0.93
CA ASN A 136 -12.72 8.55 -0.17
C ASN A 136 -13.88 9.53 -0.35
N ALA A 137 -14.10 9.98 -1.57
CA ALA A 137 -15.19 10.89 -1.91
C ALA A 137 -15.92 10.40 -3.16
N ALA A 138 -17.25 10.50 -3.18
CA ALA A 138 -18.05 10.09 -4.34
C ALA A 138 -19.30 10.93 -4.54
N VAL A 139 -19.76 10.98 -5.78
CA VAL A 139 -21.02 11.58 -6.21
C VAL A 139 -21.80 10.55 -7.04
N LEU A 140 -23.08 10.36 -6.74
CA LEU A 140 -24.00 9.52 -7.48
C LEU A 140 -25.10 10.38 -8.09
N LEU A 141 -25.27 10.29 -9.41
CA LEU A 141 -26.39 10.84 -10.18
C LEU A 141 -27.33 9.69 -10.54
N GLY A 142 -28.61 9.81 -10.17
CA GLY A 142 -29.63 8.80 -10.45
C GLY A 142 -30.73 9.38 -11.33
N ILE A 143 -31.00 8.75 -12.47
CA ILE A 143 -31.97 9.21 -13.46
C ILE A 143 -32.71 8.00 -14.03
N ALA A 144 -34.04 8.01 -14.03
CA ALA A 144 -34.88 6.99 -14.68
C ALA A 144 -34.56 5.50 -14.31
N GLY A 145 -34.09 5.24 -13.09
CA GLY A 145 -33.71 3.90 -12.63
C GLY A 145 -32.29 3.45 -13.01
N MET A 146 -31.51 4.35 -13.63
CA MET A 146 -30.07 4.21 -13.87
C MET A 146 -29.28 5.05 -12.86
N GLY A 147 -28.30 4.45 -12.19
CA GLY A 147 -27.35 5.15 -11.34
C GLY A 147 -25.98 5.29 -12.01
N ILE A 148 -25.37 6.47 -11.93
CA ILE A 148 -24.00 6.75 -12.34
C ILE A 148 -23.25 7.31 -11.12
N LYS A 149 -22.21 6.64 -10.67
CA LYS A 149 -21.36 7.07 -9.55
C LYS A 149 -19.95 7.34 -10.04
N LEU A 150 -19.48 8.56 -9.86
CA LEU A 150 -18.06 8.93 -9.96
C LEU A 150 -17.51 9.01 -8.54
N GLY A 151 -16.32 8.47 -8.29
CA GLY A 151 -15.68 8.60 -6.99
C GLY A 151 -14.17 8.39 -7.05
N VAL A 152 -13.53 8.65 -5.92
CA VAL A 152 -12.08 8.68 -5.83
C VAL A 152 -11.63 8.40 -4.40
N ALA A 153 -10.69 7.47 -4.25
CA ALA A 153 -10.13 7.08 -2.95
C ALA A 153 -8.61 7.24 -2.93
N GLU A 154 -8.06 7.64 -1.77
CA GLU A 154 -6.63 7.78 -1.50
C GLU A 154 -6.21 7.25 -0.12
N ASN A 155 -4.90 6.96 0.03
CA ASN A 155 -4.28 6.49 1.28
C ASN A 155 -2.79 6.91 1.34
N ILE A 156 -2.46 8.19 1.08
CA ILE A 156 -1.06 8.61 0.92
C ILE A 156 -0.36 8.63 2.27
N THR A 157 0.80 7.98 2.38
CA THR A 157 1.71 8.05 3.51
C THR A 157 3.02 8.69 3.07
N THR A 158 3.39 9.80 3.73
CA THR A 158 4.66 10.50 3.52
C THR A 158 5.55 10.42 4.77
N ASN A 159 6.75 9.88 4.62
CA ASN A 159 7.74 9.69 5.68
C ASN A 159 9.00 10.53 5.40
N VAL A 160 9.71 10.92 6.46
CA VAL A 160 11.00 11.64 6.40
C VAL A 160 12.21 10.76 6.68
N LYS A 161 11.99 9.52 7.15
CA LYS A 161 13.04 8.55 7.47
C LYS A 161 13.55 7.78 6.23
N PRO A 162 14.86 7.75 5.95
CA PRO A 162 15.44 6.87 4.93
C PRO A 162 15.36 5.40 5.39
N SER A 163 15.09 4.47 4.47
CA SER A 163 14.89 3.04 4.80
C SER A 163 16.02 2.11 4.40
N ARG A 164 17.02 2.58 3.64
CA ARG A 164 18.19 1.81 3.20
C ARG A 164 19.38 2.02 4.14
N THR A 165 20.09 0.95 4.46
CA THR A 165 21.42 1.03 5.09
C THR A 165 22.46 1.35 4.01
N ALA A 166 23.18 2.47 4.15
CA ALA A 166 24.30 2.79 3.25
C ALA A 166 25.38 1.70 3.32
N THR A 167 25.97 1.37 2.16
CA THR A 167 26.86 0.21 2.03
C THR A 167 28.13 0.33 2.87
N GLY A 168 28.51 -0.74 3.59
CA GLY A 168 29.84 -0.87 4.22
C GLY A 168 29.92 -0.81 5.75
N ALA A 169 28.87 -0.39 6.47
CA ALA A 169 28.79 -0.56 7.92
C ALA A 169 27.34 -0.63 8.43
N THR A 170 27.16 -1.05 9.68
CA THR A 170 25.84 -1.22 10.33
C THR A 170 25.25 0.12 10.77
N TYR A 171 24.93 1.00 9.83
CA TYR A 171 24.27 2.29 10.11
C TYR A 171 22.81 2.08 10.52
N SER A 172 22.37 2.72 11.60
CA SER A 172 20.96 2.72 11.99
C SER A 172 20.21 3.77 11.17
N THR A 173 19.09 3.37 10.57
CA THR A 173 18.18 4.27 9.81
C THR A 173 17.53 5.36 10.67
N THR A 174 17.74 5.36 11.99
CA THR A 174 17.31 6.42 12.92
C THR A 174 18.19 7.66 12.89
N VAL A 175 19.48 7.53 12.54
CA VAL A 175 20.45 8.64 12.63
C VAL A 175 20.31 9.56 11.42
N LEU A 176 19.90 10.81 11.64
CA LEU A 176 19.93 11.88 10.62
C LEU A 176 21.34 12.48 10.48
N SER A 177 22.07 12.64 11.58
CA SER A 177 23.48 13.02 11.53
C SER A 177 24.27 12.51 12.72
N SER A 178 25.57 12.26 12.48
CA SER A 178 26.56 11.92 13.48
C SER A 178 27.79 12.83 13.31
N VAL A 179 28.39 13.23 14.44
CA VAL A 179 29.70 13.88 14.47
C VAL A 179 30.53 13.20 15.55
N THR A 180 31.57 12.49 15.15
CA THR A 180 32.58 11.92 16.05
C THR A 180 33.85 12.75 15.97
N THR A 181 34.33 13.25 17.10
CA THR A 181 35.67 13.81 17.25
C THR A 181 36.53 12.89 18.13
N ASP A 182 37.79 12.71 17.76
CA ASP A 182 38.74 11.93 18.56
C ASP A 182 40.09 12.66 18.65
N THR A 183 40.52 12.98 19.87
CA THR A 183 41.76 13.73 20.10
C THR A 183 43.03 12.86 20.10
N ALA A 184 42.93 11.53 19.99
CA ALA A 184 44.09 10.67 19.77
C ALA A 184 44.50 10.67 18.29
N ASP A 185 43.51 10.54 17.40
CA ASP A 185 43.69 10.54 15.94
C ASP A 185 43.73 11.96 15.31
N ASP A 186 43.54 13.01 16.13
CA ASP A 186 43.35 14.42 15.71
C ASP A 186 42.32 14.53 14.56
N SER A 187 41.21 13.80 14.70
CA SER A 187 40.28 13.53 13.59
C SER A 187 38.83 13.85 13.88
N VAL A 188 38.10 14.18 12.81
CA VAL A 188 36.67 14.49 12.81
C VAL A 188 36.01 13.66 11.72
N ILE A 189 35.07 12.80 12.12
CA ILE A 189 34.16 12.09 11.21
C ILE A 189 32.79 12.76 11.31
N LYS A 190 32.22 13.14 10.16
CA LYS A 190 30.84 13.61 10.06
C LYS A 190 30.05 12.68 9.14
N GLU A 191 28.80 12.46 9.47
CA GLU A 191 27.81 11.71 8.69
C GLU A 191 26.51 12.51 8.71
N GLU A 192 25.88 12.74 7.56
CA GLU A 192 24.64 13.52 7.47
C GLU A 192 23.73 12.98 6.35
N TYR A 193 22.45 12.79 6.66
CA TYR A 193 21.40 12.52 5.69
C TYR A 193 20.62 13.81 5.39
N THR A 194 20.59 14.20 4.12
CA THR A 194 19.81 15.35 3.64
C THR A 194 18.83 14.91 2.54
N ASN A 195 17.93 15.80 2.13
CA ASN A 195 16.93 15.56 1.06
C ASN A 195 16.07 14.30 1.26
N THR A 196 15.87 13.85 2.51
CA THR A 196 15.13 12.63 2.82
C THR A 196 13.64 12.81 2.58
N SER A 197 13.05 11.96 1.75
CA SER A 197 11.63 11.96 1.41
C SER A 197 11.20 10.57 0.98
N LYS A 198 10.09 10.07 1.52
CA LYS A 198 9.48 8.79 1.12
C LYS A 198 7.97 8.96 0.99
N VAL A 199 7.38 8.46 -0.10
CA VAL A 199 5.93 8.58 -0.40
C VAL A 199 5.39 7.28 -0.99
N SER A 200 4.25 6.81 -0.48
CA SER A 200 3.49 5.66 -1.02
C SER A 200 2.00 5.72 -0.61
N GLY A 201 1.11 4.89 -1.17
CA GLY A 201 -0.26 4.71 -0.67
C GLY A 201 -1.40 5.55 -1.34
N PHE A 202 -2.61 5.00 -1.62
CA PHE A 202 -3.39 5.18 -2.89
C PHE A 202 -3.93 6.52 -3.43
N LEU A 203 -4.24 6.44 -4.73
CA LEU A 203 -5.22 7.12 -5.57
C LEU A 203 -5.88 6.03 -6.43
N TRP A 204 -7.20 5.98 -6.42
CA TRP A 204 -8.05 5.14 -7.25
C TRP A 204 -9.30 5.92 -7.70
N PRO A 205 -9.30 6.65 -8.84
CA PRO A 205 -10.52 7.09 -9.49
C PRO A 205 -11.33 5.89 -9.97
N TYR A 206 -12.64 5.94 -9.77
CA TYR A 206 -13.58 4.94 -10.26
C TYR A 206 -14.86 5.58 -10.81
N LEU A 207 -15.37 4.96 -11.87
CA LEU A 207 -16.69 5.18 -12.42
C LEU A 207 -17.50 3.89 -12.23
N SER A 208 -18.76 4.01 -11.84
CA SER A 208 -19.70 2.89 -11.79
C SER A 208 -21.02 3.30 -12.41
N TRP A 209 -21.61 2.39 -13.17
CA TRP A 209 -22.96 2.49 -13.70
C TRP A 209 -23.78 1.30 -13.21
N GLY A 210 -25.08 1.50 -13.02
CA GLY A 210 -26.01 0.41 -12.77
C GLY A 210 -27.43 0.75 -13.21
N MET A 211 -28.25 -0.28 -13.38
CA MET A 211 -29.63 -0.16 -13.80
C MET A 211 -30.47 -1.34 -13.27
N ASN A 212 -31.71 -1.05 -12.90
CA ASN A 212 -32.71 -2.06 -12.57
C ASN A 212 -33.57 -2.36 -13.79
N ILE A 213 -33.71 -3.65 -14.14
CA ILE A 213 -34.55 -4.15 -15.22
C ILE A 213 -35.66 -5.00 -14.59
N PRO A 214 -36.90 -4.49 -14.48
CA PRO A 214 -38.02 -5.25 -13.92
C PRO A 214 -38.43 -6.41 -14.83
N LEU A 215 -38.57 -7.61 -14.25
CA LEU A 215 -39.08 -8.82 -14.90
C LEU A 215 -40.38 -9.30 -14.20
N GLY A 216 -41.24 -8.35 -13.82
CA GLY A 216 -42.49 -8.60 -13.11
C GLY A 216 -42.26 -9.00 -11.65
N GLY A 217 -42.13 -10.31 -11.39
CA GLY A 217 -41.94 -10.87 -10.04
C GLY A 217 -40.50 -10.80 -9.50
N MET A 218 -39.56 -10.37 -10.33
CA MET A 218 -38.13 -10.23 -10.01
C MET A 218 -37.57 -8.98 -10.69
N THR A 219 -36.38 -8.53 -10.28
CA THR A 219 -35.61 -7.45 -10.91
C THR A 219 -34.19 -7.92 -11.19
N VAL A 220 -33.70 -7.71 -12.41
CA VAL A 220 -32.26 -7.83 -12.72
C VAL A 220 -31.59 -6.50 -12.40
N LYS A 221 -30.65 -6.55 -11.45
CA LYS A 221 -29.80 -5.43 -11.06
C LYS A 221 -28.46 -5.58 -11.77
N ALA A 222 -28.31 -4.88 -12.89
CA ALA A 222 -27.08 -4.88 -13.69
C ALA A 222 -26.16 -3.74 -13.22
N ASN A 223 -24.84 -3.98 -13.21
CA ASN A 223 -23.83 -3.01 -12.84
C ASN A 223 -22.55 -3.24 -13.65
N ALA A 224 -21.92 -2.16 -14.11
CA ALA A 224 -20.58 -2.16 -14.66
C ALA A 224 -19.75 -1.05 -14.03
N GLY A 225 -18.47 -1.30 -13.76
CA GLY A 225 -17.56 -0.32 -13.19
C GLY A 225 -16.20 -0.37 -13.85
N ALA A 226 -15.56 0.78 -13.98
CA ALA A 226 -14.20 0.93 -14.47
C ALA A 226 -13.41 1.81 -13.51
N ALA A 227 -12.18 1.45 -13.23
CA ALA A 227 -11.32 2.21 -12.33
C ALA A 227 -9.87 2.15 -12.78
N LEU A 228 -9.10 3.19 -12.46
CA LEU A 228 -7.68 3.29 -12.76
C LEU A 228 -6.94 3.55 -11.46
N THR A 229 -6.40 2.52 -10.81
CA THR A 229 -5.42 2.77 -9.75
C THR A 229 -4.17 3.34 -10.44
N TYR A 230 -3.60 4.43 -9.93
CA TYR A 230 -2.19 4.74 -10.20
C TYR A 230 -1.35 3.81 -9.26
N SER A 231 -0.04 3.99 -9.08
CA SER A 231 0.81 3.26 -8.11
C SER A 231 2.15 3.99 -7.98
N LEU A 232 2.69 4.07 -6.76
CA LEU A 232 3.80 4.93 -6.33
C LEU A 232 4.37 4.39 -5.01
N ASP A 233 5.67 4.13 -5.04
CA ASP A 233 6.54 3.83 -3.91
C ASP A 233 7.89 4.49 -4.23
N SER A 234 8.03 5.76 -3.82
CA SER A 234 9.16 6.61 -4.16
C SER A 234 9.90 7.05 -2.90
N GLU A 235 11.23 7.09 -3.00
CA GLU A 235 12.10 7.40 -1.89
C GLU A 235 13.39 8.04 -2.39
N THR A 236 13.80 9.14 -1.76
CA THR A 236 15.03 9.85 -2.05
C THR A 236 15.78 10.14 -0.76
N TYR A 237 17.11 10.09 -0.82
CA TYR A 237 17.98 10.69 0.18
C TYR A 237 19.32 11.07 -0.46
N THR A 238 20.01 12.00 0.18
CA THR A 238 21.44 12.25 -0.01
C THR A 238 22.14 11.87 1.30
N PHE A 239 23.26 11.16 1.22
CA PHE A 239 24.09 10.82 2.39
C PHE A 239 25.51 11.30 2.16
N ASP A 240 26.01 12.13 3.09
CA ASP A 240 27.36 12.67 3.08
C ASP A 240 28.15 12.13 4.27
N LYS A 241 29.33 11.57 4.02
CA LYS A 241 30.29 11.14 5.05
C LYS A 241 31.67 11.71 4.76
N THR A 242 32.27 12.38 5.74
CA THR A 242 33.62 12.97 5.62
C THR A 242 34.49 12.59 6.81
N LYS A 243 35.76 12.21 6.55
CA LYS A 243 36.81 12.11 7.57
C LYS A 243 37.88 13.17 7.30
N THR A 244 38.02 14.11 8.23
CA THR A 244 39.11 15.09 8.27
C THR A 244 40.13 14.69 9.34
N VAL A 245 41.42 14.90 9.07
CA VAL A 245 42.53 14.71 10.03
C VAL A 245 43.35 15.99 10.05
N ALA A 246 43.73 16.48 11.24
CA ALA A 246 44.33 17.80 11.41
C ALA A 246 45.86 17.76 11.59
N ARG A 247 46.62 17.72 10.48
CA ARG A 247 47.99 18.28 10.36
C ARG A 247 48.44 18.29 8.89
N ALA A 248 48.88 19.45 8.42
CA ALA A 248 49.65 19.70 7.18
C ALA A 248 49.41 18.73 5.99
N THR A 249 48.55 19.17 5.05
CA THR A 249 48.08 18.42 3.84
C THR A 249 47.00 17.38 4.18
N PRO A 250 45.82 17.36 3.52
CA PRO A 250 44.69 16.48 3.86
C PRO A 250 44.88 15.02 3.39
N ILE A 251 46.10 14.49 3.50
CA ILE A 251 46.45 13.11 3.13
C ILE A 251 45.76 12.13 4.09
N GLY A 252 45.14 11.09 3.54
CA GLY A 252 44.33 10.14 4.31
C GLY A 252 42.92 10.65 4.68
N SER A 253 42.51 11.82 4.19
CA SER A 253 41.11 12.24 4.24
C SER A 253 40.28 11.47 3.20
N THR A 254 39.02 11.22 3.56
CA THR A 254 38.03 10.58 2.67
C THR A 254 36.72 11.34 2.72
N ALA A 255 36.06 11.42 1.56
CA ALA A 255 34.70 11.94 1.42
C ALA A 255 33.87 10.93 0.61
N VAL A 256 32.66 10.64 1.06
CA VAL A 256 31.68 9.79 0.39
C VAL A 256 30.38 10.57 0.28
N HIS A 257 29.81 10.62 -0.92
CA HIS A 257 28.53 11.27 -1.22
C HIS A 257 27.64 10.27 -1.97
N GLU A 258 26.53 9.84 -1.39
CA GLU A 258 25.57 8.90 -2.00
C GLU A 258 24.24 9.61 -2.30
N GLU A 259 23.85 9.64 -3.56
CA GLU A 259 22.51 10.01 -4.02
C GLU A 259 21.68 8.74 -4.22
N TYR A 260 20.57 8.60 -3.50
CA TYR A 260 19.61 7.51 -3.69
C TYR A 260 18.31 8.03 -4.29
N ASN A 261 17.83 7.35 -5.33
CA ASN A 261 16.57 7.68 -6.00
C ASN A 261 15.78 6.42 -6.36
N LYS A 262 14.61 6.27 -5.75
CA LYS A 262 13.64 5.22 -6.05
C LYS A 262 12.38 5.85 -6.61
N ASN A 263 11.93 5.37 -7.76
CA ASN A 263 10.68 5.79 -8.39
C ASN A 263 9.93 4.57 -8.92
N ASN A 264 9.31 3.82 -8.01
CA ASN A 264 8.48 2.69 -8.36
C ASN A 264 7.04 3.18 -8.60
N SER A 265 6.73 3.57 -9.83
CA SER A 265 5.37 3.98 -10.21
C SER A 265 4.80 3.12 -11.35
N TYR A 266 3.49 2.85 -11.31
CA TYR A 266 2.79 2.03 -12.30
C TYR A 266 1.29 2.36 -12.33
N PHE A 267 0.52 1.79 -13.26
CA PHE A 267 -0.94 1.92 -13.29
C PHE A 267 -1.61 0.54 -13.18
N THR A 268 -2.83 0.49 -12.67
CA THR A 268 -3.68 -0.71 -12.65
C THR A 268 -5.10 -0.34 -13.08
N PRO A 269 -5.35 -0.24 -14.40
CA PRO A 269 -6.71 -0.29 -14.93
C PRO A 269 -7.43 -1.56 -14.51
N SER A 270 -8.71 -1.43 -14.19
CA SER A 270 -9.62 -2.52 -13.87
C SER A 270 -11.02 -2.27 -14.41
N ILE A 271 -11.72 -3.35 -14.74
CA ILE A 271 -13.12 -3.35 -15.15
C ILE A 271 -13.86 -4.48 -14.40
N GLY A 272 -15.02 -4.17 -13.86
CA GLY A 272 -15.93 -5.11 -13.22
C GLY A 272 -17.30 -5.06 -13.87
N ILE A 273 -17.93 -6.22 -14.03
CA ILE A 273 -19.34 -6.34 -14.43
C ILE A 273 -20.04 -7.27 -13.44
N SER A 274 -21.31 -6.99 -13.15
CA SER A 274 -22.11 -7.86 -12.30
C SER A 274 -23.59 -7.79 -12.68
N ALA A 275 -24.28 -8.90 -12.48
CA ALA A 275 -25.73 -8.99 -12.59
C ALA A 275 -26.27 -9.80 -11.41
N ALA A 276 -27.29 -9.27 -10.74
CA ALA A 276 -28.02 -9.98 -9.71
C ALA A 276 -29.52 -10.05 -10.04
N LEU A 277 -30.09 -11.25 -9.96
CA LEU A 277 -31.52 -11.48 -10.05
C LEU A 277 -32.09 -11.51 -8.62
N GLU A 278 -32.88 -10.49 -8.30
CA GLU A 278 -33.47 -10.28 -6.98
C GLU A 278 -34.99 -10.48 -7.05
N SER A 279 -35.57 -11.28 -6.16
CA SER A 279 -37.02 -11.45 -6.09
C SER A 279 -37.67 -10.18 -5.53
N ASN A 280 -38.91 -9.92 -5.93
CA ASN A 280 -39.75 -9.00 -5.15
C ASN A 280 -39.96 -9.60 -3.74
N PRO A 281 -40.02 -8.78 -2.67
CA PRO A 281 -40.35 -9.29 -1.35
C PRO A 281 -41.74 -9.92 -1.32
N ARG A 282 -41.86 -11.12 -0.76
CA ARG A 282 -43.14 -11.84 -0.60
C ARG A 282 -43.22 -12.43 0.80
N ASP A 283 -44.29 -12.10 1.52
CA ASP A 283 -44.54 -12.55 2.90
C ASP A 283 -43.34 -12.27 3.84
N GLY A 284 -42.63 -11.15 3.62
CA GLY A 284 -41.41 -10.79 4.33
C GLY A 284 -40.15 -11.59 3.94
N ALA A 285 -40.21 -12.45 2.91
CA ALA A 285 -39.06 -13.15 2.34
C ALA A 285 -38.51 -12.43 1.10
N GLN A 286 -37.18 -12.40 0.94
CA GLN A 286 -36.53 -11.97 -0.30
C GLN A 286 -35.32 -12.86 -0.62
N SER A 287 -35.17 -13.25 -1.89
CA SER A 287 -34.02 -14.00 -2.41
C SER A 287 -33.25 -13.17 -3.44
N LYS A 288 -31.92 -13.30 -3.46
CA LYS A 288 -31.06 -12.66 -4.47
C LYS A 288 -29.93 -13.61 -4.86
N PHE A 289 -29.88 -13.97 -6.13
CA PHE A 289 -28.73 -14.64 -6.75
C PHE A 289 -27.95 -13.61 -7.56
N GLY A 290 -26.62 -13.68 -7.59
CA GLY A 290 -25.83 -12.78 -8.43
C GLY A 290 -24.46 -13.32 -8.80
N VAL A 291 -23.96 -12.88 -9.95
CA VAL A 291 -22.61 -13.19 -10.45
C VAL A 291 -21.89 -11.89 -10.75
N SER A 292 -20.66 -11.77 -10.28
CA SER A 292 -19.72 -10.72 -10.68
C SER A 292 -18.54 -11.33 -11.45
N TYR A 293 -18.01 -10.59 -12.43
CA TYR A 293 -16.73 -10.84 -13.05
C TYR A 293 -15.88 -9.57 -13.01
N ASN A 294 -14.58 -9.71 -12.74
CA ASN A 294 -13.66 -8.61 -12.59
C ASN A 294 -12.32 -8.93 -13.26
N PHE A 295 -11.81 -7.96 -13.99
CA PHE A 295 -10.50 -7.98 -14.63
C PHE A 295 -9.66 -6.79 -14.13
N GLY A 296 -8.38 -7.04 -13.87
CA GLY A 296 -7.39 -5.99 -13.58
C GLY A 296 -6.05 -6.32 -14.23
N MET A 297 -5.33 -5.29 -14.66
CA MET A 297 -4.03 -5.42 -15.33
C MET A 297 -3.06 -4.35 -14.83
N GLY A 298 -1.87 -4.75 -14.38
CA GLY A 298 -0.80 -3.84 -13.99
C GLY A 298 0.09 -3.45 -15.17
N LEU A 299 0.25 -2.14 -15.39
CA LEU A 299 1.00 -1.50 -16.45
C LEU A 299 2.18 -0.72 -15.84
N TYR A 300 3.39 -1.28 -15.93
CA TYR A 300 4.55 -0.82 -15.16
C TYR A 300 5.59 -0.03 -15.99
N GLY A 301 5.15 0.71 -17.02
CA GLY A 301 6.00 1.63 -17.79
C GLY A 301 7.32 1.00 -18.29
N ASP A 302 8.44 1.66 -18.02
CA ASP A 302 9.80 1.17 -18.28
C ASP A 302 10.36 0.23 -17.20
N GLY A 303 9.49 -0.39 -16.40
CA GLY A 303 9.83 -1.09 -15.17
C GLY A 303 9.98 -0.18 -13.94
N LEU A 304 9.96 -0.81 -12.77
CA LEU A 304 10.23 -0.17 -11.49
C LEU A 304 11.73 0.12 -11.37
N LYS A 305 12.14 1.32 -10.93
CA LYS A 305 13.55 1.76 -10.97
C LYS A 305 14.04 2.27 -9.62
N THR A 306 15.22 1.78 -9.23
CA THR A 306 16.01 2.24 -8.09
C THR A 306 17.42 2.55 -8.55
N GLN A 307 17.92 3.73 -8.21
CA GLN A 307 19.27 4.21 -8.53
C GLN A 307 20.02 4.53 -7.23
N THR A 308 21.28 4.11 -7.14
CA THR A 308 22.23 4.51 -6.09
C THR A 308 23.49 5.02 -6.77
N LYS A 309 23.82 6.30 -6.57
CA LYS A 309 25.02 6.93 -7.14
C LYS A 309 25.95 7.40 -6.03
N THR A 310 27.03 6.66 -5.82
CA THR A 310 28.02 6.90 -4.76
C THR A 310 29.29 7.50 -5.36
N THR A 311 29.75 8.63 -4.84
CA THR A 311 31.01 9.29 -5.18
C THR A 311 31.96 9.24 -3.99
N GLU A 312 33.05 8.51 -4.13
CA GLU A 312 34.11 8.35 -3.13
C GLU A 312 35.34 9.16 -3.58
N THR A 313 35.84 10.06 -2.74
CA THR A 313 37.11 10.79 -2.96
C THR A 313 38.09 10.46 -1.85
N THR A 314 39.30 10.05 -2.23
CA THR A 314 40.41 9.76 -1.31
C THR A 314 41.64 10.57 -1.73
N LEU A 315 42.26 11.27 -0.78
CA LEU A 315 43.49 12.02 -1.01
C LEU A 315 44.69 11.22 -0.47
N ASN A 316 45.49 10.64 -1.38
CA ASN A 316 46.71 9.90 -1.05
C ASN A 316 47.92 10.86 -0.99
N PRO A 317 49.12 10.38 -0.59
CA PRO A 317 50.33 11.21 -0.60
C PRO A 317 50.77 11.67 -1.99
N THR A 318 50.45 10.91 -3.04
CA THR A 318 50.96 11.10 -4.41
C THR A 318 49.88 11.49 -5.43
N ASN A 319 48.62 11.16 -5.16
CA ASN A 319 47.50 11.39 -6.08
C ASN A 319 46.17 11.60 -5.34
N LYS A 320 45.18 12.09 -6.09
CA LYS A 320 43.76 12.12 -5.71
C LYS A 320 43.04 11.03 -6.49
N VAL A 321 42.28 10.17 -5.81
CA VAL A 321 41.43 9.17 -6.45
C VAL A 321 39.97 9.57 -6.24
N THR A 322 39.21 9.65 -7.33
CA THR A 322 37.76 9.93 -7.34
C THR A 322 37.05 8.77 -8.03
N LYS A 323 36.23 8.02 -7.30
CA LYS A 323 35.46 6.88 -7.80
C LYS A 323 33.97 7.20 -7.74
N VAL A 324 33.31 7.21 -8.89
CA VAL A 324 31.85 7.37 -9.04
C VAL A 324 31.27 6.03 -9.45
N THR A 325 30.44 5.42 -8.61
CA THR A 325 29.67 4.20 -8.92
C THR A 325 28.19 4.56 -9.01
N ASP A 326 27.58 4.37 -10.17
CA ASP A 326 26.15 4.54 -10.45
C ASP A 326 25.51 3.17 -10.70
N GLU A 327 24.72 2.69 -9.75
CA GLU A 327 24.00 1.41 -9.79
C GLU A 327 22.51 1.65 -10.06
N ILE A 328 22.04 1.19 -11.22
CA ILE A 328 20.64 1.26 -11.64
C ILE A 328 20.05 -0.15 -11.62
N VAL A 329 19.15 -0.40 -10.67
CA VAL A 329 18.33 -1.61 -10.58
C VAL A 329 16.97 -1.35 -11.20
N THR A 330 16.64 -2.08 -12.27
CA THR A 330 15.34 -2.05 -12.94
C THR A 330 14.62 -3.39 -12.75
N ASN A 331 13.33 -3.36 -12.45
CA ASN A 331 12.47 -4.53 -12.41
C ASN A 331 11.28 -4.35 -13.36
N SER A 332 11.36 -4.99 -14.53
CA SER A 332 10.29 -5.00 -15.52
C SER A 332 9.17 -5.92 -15.04
N GLN A 333 8.01 -5.34 -14.73
CA GLN A 333 6.86 -6.08 -14.21
C GLN A 333 5.66 -6.03 -15.15
N SER A 334 4.85 -7.08 -15.10
CA SER A 334 3.48 -7.09 -15.63
C SER A 334 2.60 -7.98 -14.76
N SER A 335 1.32 -7.64 -14.66
CA SER A 335 0.38 -8.44 -13.89
C SER A 335 -1.02 -8.43 -14.50
N MET A 336 -1.75 -9.53 -14.34
CA MET A 336 -3.15 -9.66 -14.73
C MET A 336 -3.91 -10.42 -13.65
N THR A 337 -5.18 -10.10 -13.43
CA THR A 337 -6.04 -10.76 -12.43
C THR A 337 -7.45 -10.89 -12.97
N ASN A 338 -8.02 -12.09 -12.84
CA ASN A 338 -9.36 -12.46 -13.29
C ASN A 338 -10.12 -13.07 -12.11
N MET A 339 -11.26 -12.51 -11.73
CA MET A 339 -12.05 -12.97 -10.57
C MET A 339 -13.53 -13.11 -10.91
N ILE A 340 -14.09 -14.30 -10.73
CA ILE A 340 -15.52 -14.59 -10.82
C ILE A 340 -16.08 -14.81 -9.42
N ILE A 341 -17.24 -14.22 -9.12
CA ILE A 341 -17.89 -14.28 -7.81
C ILE A 341 -19.39 -14.60 -7.98
N PRO A 342 -19.80 -15.88 -8.06
CA PRO A 342 -21.15 -16.29 -7.71
C PRO A 342 -21.48 -15.93 -6.25
N SER A 343 -22.75 -15.58 -6.01
CA SER A 343 -23.27 -15.18 -4.72
C SER A 343 -24.76 -15.50 -4.58
N TYR A 344 -25.19 -15.75 -3.36
CA TYR A 344 -26.59 -15.90 -2.98
C TYR A 344 -26.86 -15.18 -1.67
N SER A 345 -28.06 -14.63 -1.49
CA SER A 345 -28.52 -14.12 -0.21
C SER A 345 -30.03 -14.31 -0.07
N TYR A 346 -30.46 -14.49 1.17
CA TYR A 346 -31.86 -14.70 1.55
C TYR A 346 -32.14 -14.01 2.87
N THR A 347 -33.26 -13.27 2.94
CA THR A 347 -33.77 -12.67 4.17
C THR A 347 -35.22 -13.08 4.38
N LYS A 348 -35.64 -13.17 5.64
CA LYS A 348 -37.00 -13.51 6.06
C LYS A 348 -37.38 -12.81 7.36
N ASP A 349 -38.43 -12.00 7.33
CA ASP A 349 -39.16 -11.61 8.54
C ASP A 349 -39.97 -12.81 9.07
N LEU A 350 -39.81 -13.09 10.37
CA LEU A 350 -40.52 -14.12 11.13
C LEU A 350 -41.49 -13.43 12.09
N GLY A 351 -42.51 -12.79 11.49
CA GLY A 351 -43.40 -11.86 12.17
C GLY A 351 -42.74 -10.51 12.45
N GLU A 352 -43.45 -9.63 13.18
CA GLU A 352 -43.04 -8.23 13.38
C GLU A 352 -41.70 -8.09 14.14
N LYS A 353 -41.44 -8.99 15.10
CA LYS A 353 -40.35 -8.83 16.08
C LYS A 353 -39.01 -9.43 15.67
N PHE A 354 -38.94 -10.27 14.64
CA PHE A 354 -37.72 -11.01 14.35
C PHE A 354 -37.48 -11.14 12.84
N SER A 355 -36.21 -11.01 12.43
CA SER A 355 -35.77 -11.21 11.06
C SER A 355 -34.52 -12.07 11.06
N VAL A 356 -34.45 -13.01 10.12
CA VAL A 356 -33.30 -13.88 9.88
C VAL A 356 -32.81 -13.73 8.45
N GLY A 357 -31.55 -14.04 8.20
CA GLY A 357 -31.06 -14.17 6.84
C GLY A 357 -29.67 -14.78 6.76
N LEU A 358 -29.29 -15.10 5.54
CA LEU A 358 -27.99 -15.63 5.19
C LEU A 358 -27.48 -14.97 3.90
N GLN A 359 -26.17 -14.88 3.76
CA GLN A 359 -25.51 -14.63 2.49
C GLN A 359 -24.34 -15.59 2.29
N THR A 360 -24.04 -15.93 1.04
CA THR A 360 -22.88 -16.72 0.65
C THR A 360 -22.28 -16.19 -0.65
N SER A 361 -20.98 -16.41 -0.83
CA SER A 361 -20.29 -16.19 -2.10
C SER A 361 -19.09 -17.12 -2.24
N VAL A 362 -18.62 -17.31 -3.47
CA VAL A 362 -17.37 -18.04 -3.74
C VAL A 362 -16.54 -17.22 -4.72
N GLY A 363 -15.49 -16.56 -4.22
CA GLY A 363 -14.54 -15.82 -5.05
C GLY A 363 -13.51 -16.76 -5.68
N CYS A 364 -13.69 -17.07 -6.97
CA CYS A 364 -12.72 -17.81 -7.77
C CYS A 364 -11.81 -16.81 -8.51
N ASN A 365 -10.53 -16.77 -8.17
CA ASN A 365 -9.55 -15.84 -8.71
C ASN A 365 -8.36 -16.56 -9.35
N ILE A 366 -7.89 -16.06 -10.49
CA ILE A 366 -6.60 -16.42 -11.09
C ILE A 366 -5.83 -15.13 -11.36
N SER A 367 -4.64 -15.00 -10.78
CA SER A 367 -3.70 -13.91 -11.05
C SER A 367 -2.37 -14.41 -11.60
N PHE A 368 -1.80 -13.63 -12.50
CA PHE A 368 -0.51 -13.83 -13.12
C PHE A 368 0.36 -12.61 -12.81
N VAL A 369 1.62 -12.85 -12.41
CA VAL A 369 2.62 -11.81 -12.19
C VAL A 369 3.92 -12.25 -12.87
N LYS A 370 4.49 -11.41 -13.72
CA LYS A 370 5.83 -11.57 -14.28
C LYS A 370 6.71 -10.44 -13.78
N SER A 371 7.94 -10.77 -13.39
CA SER A 371 8.93 -9.83 -12.86
C SER A 371 10.30 -10.23 -13.42
N ALA A 372 11.02 -9.31 -14.05
CA ALA A 372 12.37 -9.53 -14.57
C ALA A 372 13.31 -8.46 -14.02
N LEU A 373 14.27 -8.88 -13.18
CA LEU A 373 15.21 -8.00 -12.51
C LEU A 373 16.49 -7.82 -13.35
N LYS A 374 17.03 -6.60 -13.39
CA LYS A 374 18.28 -6.26 -14.07
C LYS A 374 19.02 -5.17 -13.29
N THR A 375 20.31 -5.36 -13.07
CA THR A 375 21.19 -4.34 -12.50
C THR A 375 22.20 -3.91 -13.54
N VAL A 376 22.42 -2.60 -13.68
CA VAL A 376 23.50 -2.01 -14.47
C VAL A 376 24.31 -1.12 -13.54
N THR A 377 25.59 -1.46 -13.35
CA THR A 377 26.51 -0.73 -12.48
C THR A 377 27.63 -0.13 -13.31
N THR A 378 27.69 1.20 -13.36
CA THR A 378 28.76 1.96 -14.03
C THR A 378 29.71 2.51 -12.97
N THR A 379 30.98 2.14 -13.01
CA THR A 379 32.02 2.68 -12.12
C THR A 379 33.08 3.43 -12.92
N VAL A 380 33.18 4.74 -12.71
CA VAL A 380 34.24 5.60 -13.25
C VAL A 380 35.22 5.90 -12.13
N THR A 381 36.49 5.50 -12.29
CA THR A 381 37.58 5.83 -11.36
C THR A 381 38.56 6.75 -12.06
N THR A 382 38.63 7.99 -11.62
CA THR A 382 39.64 8.98 -12.03
C THR A 382 40.76 9.00 -11.00
N THR A 383 42.00 8.96 -11.46
CA THR A 383 43.20 9.22 -10.65
C THR A 383 43.88 10.46 -11.21
N ASP A 384 43.94 11.53 -10.40
CA ASP A 384 44.70 12.75 -10.70
C ASP A 384 46.05 12.66 -9.96
N ASP A 385 47.16 12.57 -10.68
CA ASP A 385 48.51 12.53 -10.10
C ASP A 385 48.99 13.94 -9.71
N TYR A 386 49.75 14.09 -8.63
CA TYR A 386 50.28 15.40 -8.24
C TYR A 386 51.59 15.76 -8.98
N GLY A 387 52.08 14.89 -9.86
CA GLY A 387 53.22 15.16 -10.75
C GLY A 387 52.85 16.06 -11.94
N SER A 388 53.88 16.53 -12.66
CA SER A 388 53.69 17.38 -13.85
C SER A 388 53.52 16.58 -15.16
N ASN A 389 53.22 15.29 -15.09
CA ASN A 389 53.11 14.41 -16.25
C ASN A 389 51.67 13.92 -16.43
N LEU A 390 50.95 14.51 -17.38
CA LEU A 390 49.55 14.16 -17.69
C LEU A 390 49.37 12.69 -18.10
N ALA A 391 50.43 11.98 -18.53
CA ALA A 391 50.36 10.54 -18.77
C ALA A 391 50.21 9.69 -17.49
N ASN A 392 50.41 10.27 -16.30
CA ASN A 392 50.16 9.60 -15.02
C ASN A 392 48.66 9.64 -14.65
N ASP A 393 47.93 10.66 -15.09
CA ASP A 393 46.49 10.78 -14.86
C ASP A 393 45.77 9.67 -15.62
N THR A 394 44.75 9.08 -15.01
CA THR A 394 43.97 7.99 -15.64
C THR A 394 42.49 8.08 -15.34
N VAL A 395 41.67 7.75 -16.35
CA VAL A 395 40.23 7.52 -16.20
C VAL A 395 39.93 6.08 -16.60
N LYS A 396 39.53 5.25 -15.63
CA LYS A 396 39.01 3.90 -15.85
C LYS A 396 37.49 3.91 -15.76
N THR A 397 36.81 3.54 -16.84
CA THR A 397 35.36 3.35 -16.88
C THR A 397 35.04 1.87 -17.00
N GLU A 398 34.32 1.33 -16.02
CA GLU A 398 33.75 -0.01 -16.02
C GLU A 398 32.23 0.05 -16.12
N VAL A 399 31.63 -0.75 -17.01
CA VAL A 399 30.17 -0.93 -17.08
C VAL A 399 29.87 -2.42 -16.94
N GLU A 400 29.10 -2.78 -15.94
CA GLU A 400 28.75 -4.17 -15.62
C GLU A 400 27.22 -4.32 -15.63
N THR A 401 26.71 -5.22 -16.48
CA THR A 401 25.29 -5.55 -16.56
C THR A 401 25.07 -6.94 -15.98
N VAL A 402 24.43 -6.99 -14.82
CA VAL A 402 24.05 -8.21 -14.11
C VAL A 402 22.56 -8.49 -14.37
N PRO A 403 22.21 -9.45 -15.24
CA PRO A 403 20.84 -9.90 -15.37
C PRO A 403 20.45 -10.74 -14.17
N GLY A 404 19.37 -10.35 -13.50
CA GLY A 404 18.72 -11.16 -12.49
C GLY A 404 17.83 -12.22 -13.09
N ASN A 405 17.03 -12.85 -12.25
CA ASN A 405 16.06 -13.84 -12.69
C ASN A 405 14.77 -13.20 -13.21
N THR A 406 14.17 -13.87 -14.19
CA THR A 406 12.79 -13.68 -14.64
C THR A 406 11.91 -14.68 -13.89
N THR A 407 11.04 -14.15 -13.03
CA THR A 407 10.09 -14.94 -12.24
C THR A 407 8.68 -14.77 -12.79
N GLU A 408 8.00 -15.89 -13.05
CA GLU A 408 6.60 -15.96 -13.48
C GLU A 408 5.79 -16.72 -12.42
N THR A 409 4.85 -16.02 -11.78
CA THR A 409 4.02 -16.55 -10.70
C THR A 409 2.56 -16.58 -11.14
N THR A 410 1.95 -17.77 -11.14
CA THR A 410 0.50 -17.96 -11.30
C THR A 410 -0.10 -18.33 -9.94
N THR A 411 -1.10 -17.58 -9.47
CA THR A 411 -1.83 -17.88 -8.23
C THR A 411 -3.31 -18.07 -8.52
N THR A 412 -3.80 -19.27 -8.23
CA THR A 412 -5.22 -19.64 -8.26
C THR A 412 -5.76 -19.64 -6.84
N THR A 413 -6.96 -19.12 -6.64
CA THR A 413 -7.57 -18.96 -5.31
C THR A 413 -9.05 -19.25 -5.37
N VAL A 414 -9.56 -20.01 -4.40
CA VAL A 414 -11.00 -20.20 -4.17
C VAL A 414 -11.31 -19.75 -2.76
N SER A 415 -12.04 -18.64 -2.63
CA SER A 415 -12.39 -17.99 -1.38
C SER A 415 -13.91 -18.09 -1.15
N PRO A 416 -14.41 -19.20 -0.57
CA PRO A 416 -15.79 -19.27 -0.11
C PRO A 416 -15.98 -18.37 1.12
N ALA A 417 -17.14 -17.73 1.22
CA ALA A 417 -17.54 -16.93 2.38
C ALA A 417 -19.03 -17.13 2.66
N ALA A 418 -19.42 -17.09 3.94
CA ALA A 418 -20.82 -17.09 4.35
C ALA A 418 -21.04 -16.13 5.53
N GLY A 419 -22.26 -15.61 5.65
CA GLY A 419 -22.67 -14.76 6.76
C GLY A 419 -24.10 -15.09 7.17
N LEU A 420 -24.35 -15.12 8.48
CA LEU A 420 -25.68 -15.21 9.08
C LEU A 420 -26.01 -13.89 9.75
N GLY A 421 -27.26 -13.44 9.64
CA GLY A 421 -27.72 -12.17 10.20
C GLY A 421 -29.06 -12.30 10.89
N PHE A 422 -29.23 -11.54 11.98
CA PHE A 422 -30.41 -11.56 12.84
C PHE A 422 -30.76 -10.13 13.29
N ILE A 423 -32.04 -9.79 13.28
CA ILE A 423 -32.56 -8.55 13.86
C ILE A 423 -33.71 -8.91 14.81
N TYR A 424 -33.64 -8.45 16.06
CA TYR A 424 -34.70 -8.59 17.05
C TYR A 424 -35.24 -7.21 17.45
N ARG A 425 -36.47 -6.91 17.02
CA ARG A 425 -37.16 -5.63 17.25
C ARG A 425 -37.85 -5.68 18.62
N VAL A 426 -37.08 -5.39 19.67
CA VAL A 426 -37.53 -5.29 21.07
C VAL A 426 -38.78 -4.41 21.18
N VAL A 427 -38.73 -3.23 20.54
CA VAL A 427 -39.88 -2.35 20.32
C VAL A 427 -40.00 -2.11 18.81
N PRO A 428 -40.98 -2.72 18.13
CA PRO A 428 -41.20 -2.53 16.69
C PRO A 428 -41.18 -1.06 16.27
N GLY A 429 -40.48 -0.77 15.18
CA GLY A 429 -40.27 0.59 14.66
C GLY A 429 -39.30 1.47 15.46
N LYS A 430 -39.02 1.21 16.75
CA LYS A 430 -38.24 2.11 17.63
C LYS A 430 -36.90 1.57 18.12
N PHE A 431 -36.83 0.32 18.56
CA PHE A 431 -35.60 -0.25 19.15
C PHE A 431 -35.39 -1.68 18.69
N ALA A 432 -34.22 -1.95 18.10
CA ALA A 432 -33.81 -3.27 17.64
C ALA A 432 -32.39 -3.62 18.09
N LEU A 433 -32.20 -4.89 18.45
CA LEU A 433 -30.91 -5.53 18.59
C LEU A 433 -30.55 -6.22 17.27
N MET A 434 -29.26 -6.23 16.95
CA MET A 434 -28.72 -6.75 15.70
C MET A 434 -27.57 -7.68 16.03
N ALA A 435 -27.55 -8.85 15.40
CA ALA A 435 -26.48 -9.82 15.58
C ALA A 435 -26.11 -10.44 14.24
N GLY A 436 -24.86 -10.88 14.12
CA GLY A 436 -24.36 -11.54 12.92
C GLY A 436 -23.22 -12.47 13.25
N TYR A 437 -23.09 -13.51 12.42
CA TYR A 437 -21.96 -14.42 12.44
C TYR A 437 -21.34 -14.46 11.06
N ASN A 438 -20.14 -13.90 10.94
CA ASN A 438 -19.34 -13.94 9.72
C ASN A 438 -18.54 -15.25 9.72
N ILE A 439 -18.63 -16.04 8.65
CA ILE A 439 -18.05 -17.38 8.55
C ILE A 439 -16.95 -17.36 7.48
N THR A 440 -15.71 -17.39 7.94
CA THR A 440 -14.52 -17.55 7.10
C THR A 440 -14.37 -19.04 6.78
N LEU A 441 -14.98 -19.47 5.67
CA LEU A 441 -14.85 -20.84 5.18
C LEU A 441 -13.42 -21.09 4.66
N PRO A 442 -12.93 -22.35 4.64
CA PRO A 442 -11.57 -22.67 4.19
C PRO A 442 -11.26 -22.16 2.78
N LYS A 443 -10.35 -21.20 2.69
CA LYS A 443 -9.85 -20.61 1.44
C LYS A 443 -8.70 -21.45 0.90
N TYR A 444 -8.86 -21.99 -0.31
CA TYR A 444 -7.77 -22.60 -1.06
C TYR A 444 -6.95 -21.51 -1.76
N THR A 445 -5.62 -21.58 -1.66
CA THR A 445 -4.69 -20.82 -2.50
C THR A 445 -3.60 -21.77 -3.03
N GLY A 446 -3.50 -21.90 -4.34
CA GLY A 446 -2.44 -22.63 -5.02
C GLY A 446 -1.59 -21.67 -5.85
N THR A 447 -0.28 -21.67 -5.63
CA THR A 447 0.68 -20.80 -6.32
C THR A 447 1.74 -21.67 -6.99
N VAL A 448 1.96 -21.43 -8.28
CA VAL A 448 3.07 -22.00 -9.06
C VAL A 448 3.98 -20.84 -9.45
N THR A 449 5.27 -20.97 -9.15
CA THR A 449 6.31 -20.00 -9.50
C THR A 449 7.37 -20.68 -10.34
N VAL A 450 7.62 -20.13 -11.53
CA VAL A 450 8.71 -20.55 -12.42
C VAL A 450 9.77 -19.45 -12.43
N THR A 451 11.01 -19.82 -12.16
CA THR A 451 12.17 -18.92 -12.17
C THR A 451 13.10 -19.33 -13.30
N THR A 452 13.42 -18.39 -14.17
CA THR A 452 14.35 -18.56 -15.30
C THR A 452 15.36 -17.41 -15.32
N ARG A 453 16.42 -17.51 -16.13
CA ARG A 453 17.35 -16.40 -16.39
C ARG A 453 17.53 -16.26 -17.90
N THR A 454 17.10 -15.12 -18.44
CA THR A 454 16.85 -14.96 -19.89
C THR A 454 17.80 -13.96 -20.57
N GLU A 455 18.56 -13.18 -19.81
CA GLU A 455 19.53 -12.21 -20.31
C GLU A 455 20.98 -12.61 -19.99
N THR A 456 21.91 -12.10 -20.81
CA THR A 456 23.35 -12.36 -20.75
C THR A 456 24.07 -11.37 -19.84
N TYR A 457 25.02 -11.85 -19.01
CA TYR A 457 25.92 -10.97 -18.25
C TYR A 457 26.95 -10.34 -19.18
N SER A 458 27.23 -9.06 -19.01
CA SER A 458 28.31 -8.38 -19.73
C SER A 458 29.08 -7.43 -18.82
N LYS A 459 30.38 -7.27 -19.11
CA LYS A 459 31.26 -6.30 -18.47
C LYS A 459 32.22 -5.70 -19.48
N THR A 460 32.33 -4.38 -19.51
CA THR A 460 33.36 -3.65 -20.25
C THR A 460 34.22 -2.85 -19.29
N SER A 461 35.49 -2.66 -19.64
CA SER A 461 36.43 -1.83 -18.89
C SER A 461 37.36 -1.12 -19.87
N THR A 462 37.34 0.20 -19.88
CA THR A 462 38.24 1.03 -20.70
C THR A 462 39.06 1.95 -19.79
N THR A 463 40.37 2.01 -19.99
CA THR A 463 41.27 2.95 -19.31
C THR A 463 41.88 3.89 -20.35
N VAL A 464 41.84 5.19 -20.06
CA VAL A 464 42.42 6.27 -20.87
C VAL A 464 43.38 7.08 -19.99
N ASP A 465 44.51 7.51 -20.53
CA ASP A 465 45.44 8.41 -19.85
C ASP A 465 45.03 9.90 -19.98
N GLY A 466 45.69 10.81 -19.25
CA GLY A 466 45.45 12.26 -19.35
C GLY A 466 45.86 12.89 -20.69
N ASN A 467 46.46 12.15 -21.62
CA ASN A 467 46.68 12.57 -23.01
C ASN A 467 45.51 12.15 -23.94
N GLY A 468 44.52 11.40 -23.43
CA GLY A 468 43.42 10.86 -24.22
C GLY A 468 43.73 9.54 -24.94
N VAL A 469 44.83 8.86 -24.60
CA VAL A 469 45.23 7.58 -25.19
C VAL A 469 44.61 6.43 -24.42
N THR A 470 43.87 5.56 -25.09
CA THR A 470 43.35 4.31 -24.50
C THR A 470 44.50 3.36 -24.19
N THR A 471 44.83 3.20 -22.90
CA THR A 471 45.91 2.33 -22.41
C THR A 471 45.45 0.91 -22.15
N ASN A 472 44.15 0.69 -21.91
CA ASN A 472 43.56 -0.64 -21.78
C ASN A 472 42.09 -0.63 -22.25
N SER A 473 41.63 -1.74 -22.83
CA SER A 473 40.23 -1.93 -23.22
C SER A 473 39.90 -3.42 -23.21
N THR A 474 38.93 -3.82 -22.39
CA THR A 474 38.42 -5.19 -22.34
C THR A 474 36.89 -5.20 -22.42
N ALA A 475 36.35 -6.24 -23.06
CA ALA A 475 34.92 -6.49 -23.16
C ALA A 475 34.67 -7.99 -22.99
N PHE A 476 33.70 -8.32 -22.14
CA PHE A 476 33.26 -9.68 -21.86
C PHE A 476 31.73 -9.75 -21.93
N ALA A 477 31.21 -10.81 -22.54
CA ALA A 477 29.78 -11.12 -22.54
C ALA A 477 29.62 -12.65 -22.47
N SER A 478 28.85 -13.16 -21.51
CA SER A 478 28.71 -14.59 -21.24
C SER A 478 27.72 -15.26 -22.22
N GLY A 479 28.04 -15.22 -23.52
CA GLY A 479 27.17 -15.76 -24.58
C GLY A 479 27.04 -17.29 -24.60
N GLY A 480 27.89 -18.02 -23.88
CA GLY A 480 27.76 -19.46 -23.66
C GLY A 480 28.98 -20.06 -22.94
N THR A 481 28.75 -21.11 -22.15
CA THR A 481 29.75 -22.08 -21.67
C THR A 481 31.04 -21.49 -21.10
N SER A 482 30.93 -20.47 -20.24
CA SER A 482 31.99 -20.03 -19.32
C SER A 482 31.56 -20.35 -17.88
N VAL A 483 32.29 -21.26 -17.23
CA VAL A 483 31.79 -22.07 -16.09
C VAL A 483 31.26 -21.23 -14.91
N ASP A 484 31.96 -20.15 -14.53
CA ASP A 484 31.66 -19.39 -13.30
C ASP A 484 30.29 -18.66 -13.29
N ILE A 485 29.57 -18.59 -14.42
CA ILE A 485 28.27 -17.90 -14.53
C ILE A 485 27.10 -18.88 -14.71
N GLU A 486 27.34 -20.07 -15.27
CA GLU A 486 26.31 -21.12 -15.36
C GLU A 486 25.96 -21.71 -13.99
N ASP A 487 26.93 -21.78 -13.06
CA ASP A 487 26.69 -22.12 -11.64
C ASP A 487 25.78 -21.10 -10.90
N GLN A 488 25.51 -19.92 -11.49
CA GLN A 488 24.53 -18.95 -11.00
C GLN A 488 23.24 -18.90 -11.85
N ARG A 489 22.93 -19.95 -12.61
CA ARG A 489 21.65 -20.12 -13.31
C ARG A 489 20.67 -20.94 -12.47
N THR A 490 20.06 -20.31 -11.48
CA THR A 490 19.02 -20.95 -10.65
C THR A 490 17.68 -21.03 -11.40
N GLU A 491 17.58 -21.96 -12.34
CA GLU A 491 16.27 -22.41 -12.84
C GLU A 491 15.55 -23.22 -11.76
N SER A 492 14.28 -22.89 -11.52
CA SER A 492 13.46 -23.61 -10.55
C SER A 492 11.98 -23.48 -10.87
N GLN A 493 11.23 -24.55 -10.59
CA GLN A 493 9.79 -24.50 -10.49
C GLN A 493 9.42 -24.88 -9.05
N SER A 494 8.60 -24.05 -8.40
CA SER A 494 8.02 -24.36 -7.10
C SER A 494 6.50 -24.29 -7.17
N SER A 495 5.85 -25.20 -6.44
CA SER A 495 4.39 -25.29 -6.34
C SER A 495 4.04 -25.37 -4.87
N ALA A 496 3.25 -24.42 -4.38
CA ALA A 496 2.80 -24.34 -3.00
C ALA A 496 1.27 -24.30 -2.96
N THR A 497 0.67 -25.07 -2.06
CA THR A 497 -0.76 -25.02 -1.77
C THR A 497 -0.97 -24.71 -0.29
N THR A 498 -1.92 -23.82 0.00
CA THR A 498 -2.30 -23.45 1.35
C THR A 498 -3.82 -23.44 1.50
N TRP A 499 -4.28 -23.76 2.70
CA TRP A 499 -5.67 -23.68 3.11
C TRP A 499 -5.76 -22.79 4.34
N SER A 500 -6.66 -21.81 4.35
CA SER A 500 -7.00 -21.16 5.62
C SER A 500 -7.79 -22.13 6.51
N PRO A 501 -7.68 -22.04 7.84
CA PRO A 501 -8.62 -22.71 8.72
C PRO A 501 -10.04 -22.16 8.51
N LEU A 502 -11.03 -22.94 8.94
CA LEU A 502 -12.37 -22.41 9.24
C LEU A 502 -12.27 -21.49 10.46
N SER A 503 -12.85 -20.30 10.39
CA SER A 503 -13.02 -19.41 11.55
C SER A 503 -14.31 -18.61 11.44
N GLY A 504 -14.67 -17.90 12.50
CA GLY A 504 -15.84 -17.01 12.48
C GLY A 504 -15.78 -15.90 13.52
N GLU A 505 -16.66 -14.93 13.35
CA GLU A 505 -16.68 -13.70 14.13
C GLU A 505 -18.13 -13.35 14.52
N LEU A 506 -18.40 -13.19 15.81
CA LEU A 506 -19.70 -12.73 16.30
C LEU A 506 -19.70 -11.20 16.41
N ARG A 507 -20.74 -10.58 15.85
CA ARG A 507 -20.92 -9.13 15.84
C ARG A 507 -22.25 -8.74 16.44
N PHE A 508 -22.26 -7.61 17.14
CA PHE A 508 -23.45 -7.12 17.83
C PHE A 508 -23.61 -5.61 17.64
N GLY A 509 -24.86 -5.20 17.43
CA GLY A 509 -25.23 -3.80 17.30
C GLY A 509 -26.64 -3.54 17.82
N LEU A 510 -26.99 -2.26 17.89
CA LEU A 510 -28.31 -1.80 18.26
C LEU A 510 -28.69 -0.57 17.42
N THR A 511 -29.99 -0.41 17.20
CA THR A 511 -30.56 0.72 16.45
C THR A 511 -31.73 1.31 17.22
N PHE A 512 -31.65 2.62 17.47
CA PHE A 512 -32.71 3.43 18.06
C PHE A 512 -33.24 4.42 17.02
N ASN A 513 -34.50 4.26 16.63
CA ASN A 513 -35.24 5.25 15.85
C ASN A 513 -36.00 6.15 16.84
N PHE A 514 -35.57 7.40 16.96
CA PHE A 514 -36.26 8.41 17.78
C PHE A 514 -37.56 8.85 17.09
N THR A 515 -37.52 8.95 15.76
CA THR A 515 -38.68 9.11 14.87
C THR A 515 -38.46 8.25 13.63
N GLU A 516 -39.44 8.19 12.72
CA GLU A 516 -39.27 7.58 11.37
C GLU A 516 -38.16 8.25 10.54
N ASN A 517 -37.83 9.50 10.88
CA ASN A 517 -36.92 10.38 10.15
C ASN A 517 -35.56 10.59 10.86
N PHE A 518 -35.41 10.19 12.12
CA PHE A 518 -34.14 10.33 12.86
C PHE A 518 -33.80 9.06 13.66
N ALA A 519 -32.64 8.49 13.35
CA ALA A 519 -32.15 7.24 13.92
C ALA A 519 -30.68 7.32 14.34
N MET A 520 -30.32 6.49 15.31
CA MET A 520 -28.95 6.24 15.76
C MET A 520 -28.67 4.74 15.72
N GLU A 521 -27.58 4.34 15.09
CA GLU A 521 -27.02 2.99 15.16
C GLU A 521 -25.73 3.01 15.98
N ALA A 522 -25.49 1.97 16.77
CA ALA A 522 -24.24 1.78 17.53
C ALA A 522 -23.86 0.30 17.58
N GLY A 523 -22.57 -0.03 17.64
CA GLY A 523 -22.15 -1.43 17.67
C GLY A 523 -20.70 -1.68 18.05
N THR A 524 -20.41 -2.96 18.31
CA THR A 524 -19.10 -3.50 18.70
C THR A 524 -18.89 -4.89 18.08
N ASN A 525 -17.66 -5.38 18.07
CA ASN A 525 -17.29 -6.70 17.55
C ASN A 525 -16.80 -7.61 18.69
N LEU A 526 -17.17 -8.89 18.67
CA LEU A 526 -16.71 -9.91 19.61
C LEU A 526 -16.04 -11.05 18.82
N GLY A 527 -14.85 -10.74 18.30
CA GLY A 527 -14.02 -11.71 17.57
C GLY A 527 -13.26 -12.66 18.51
N GLN A 528 -13.16 -13.92 18.11
CA GLN A 528 -12.29 -14.92 18.74
C GLN A 528 -11.25 -15.40 17.73
N THR A 529 -10.01 -14.93 17.86
CA THR A 529 -8.89 -15.28 16.97
C THR A 529 -8.18 -16.55 17.44
N GLY A 530 -8.72 -17.71 17.07
CA GLY A 530 -8.09 -19.01 17.36
C GLY A 530 -8.95 -20.19 16.89
N MET A 531 -8.45 -21.41 17.08
CA MET A 531 -9.29 -22.59 16.98
C MET A 531 -10.32 -22.58 18.12
N VAL A 532 -11.59 -22.86 17.79
CA VAL A 532 -12.60 -23.16 18.79
C VAL A 532 -12.41 -24.60 19.25
N ASP A 533 -11.78 -24.80 20.40
CA ASP A 533 -11.93 -26.07 21.11
C ASP A 533 -13.36 -26.12 21.66
N LEU A 534 -14.19 -26.97 21.04
CA LEU A 534 -15.61 -27.06 21.33
C LEU A 534 -15.90 -27.62 22.74
N PHE A 535 -14.88 -28.14 23.45
CA PHE A 535 -14.99 -28.71 24.78
C PHE A 535 -13.99 -28.12 25.81
N GLY A 536 -13.60 -26.86 25.62
CA GLY A 536 -13.09 -25.97 26.68
C GLY A 536 -11.56 -25.79 26.73
N GLY A 537 -11.08 -25.01 27.71
CA GLY A 537 -9.62 -24.95 27.99
C GLY A 537 -8.93 -23.58 28.00
N GLY A 538 -9.64 -22.46 27.77
CA GLY A 538 -9.15 -21.11 28.05
C GLY A 538 -8.35 -20.40 26.94
N GLY A 539 -8.28 -19.07 27.04
CA GLY A 539 -7.65 -18.19 26.04
C GLY A 539 -8.20 -16.75 26.12
N ASN A 540 -7.70 -15.95 27.06
CA ASN A 540 -8.24 -14.61 27.31
C ASN A 540 -7.79 -13.58 26.25
N SER A 541 -8.74 -13.08 25.47
CA SER A 541 -8.67 -11.73 24.88
C SER A 541 -10.06 -11.09 24.88
N LEU A 542 -10.48 -10.56 26.04
CA LEU A 542 -11.72 -9.79 26.11
C LEU A 542 -11.53 -8.41 25.47
N LEU A 543 -12.47 -8.04 24.60
CA LEU A 543 -12.83 -6.66 24.26
C LEU A 543 -11.72 -5.80 23.60
N ALA A 544 -11.47 -6.05 22.31
CA ALA A 544 -11.09 -4.96 21.40
C ALA A 544 -12.30 -4.02 21.21
N ASN A 545 -12.33 -2.91 21.95
CA ASN A 545 -13.47 -2.00 22.03
C ASN A 545 -13.55 -1.03 20.83
N ASP A 546 -13.76 -1.57 19.63
CA ASP A 546 -14.12 -0.80 18.43
C ASP A 546 -15.58 -0.29 18.55
N TYR A 547 -15.76 0.85 19.20
CA TYR A 547 -17.05 1.52 19.29
C TYR A 547 -17.33 2.34 18.03
N SER A 548 -18.30 1.89 17.23
CA SER A 548 -18.86 2.68 16.12
C SER A 548 -20.18 3.33 16.52
N LEU A 549 -20.36 4.60 16.13
CA LEU A 549 -21.58 5.37 16.36
C LEU A 549 -21.98 6.09 15.07
N MET A 550 -23.25 5.99 14.69
CA MET A 550 -23.79 6.60 13.48
C MET A 550 -25.16 7.24 13.74
N PHE A 551 -25.39 8.43 13.19
CA PHE A 551 -26.67 9.13 13.20
C PHE A 551 -27.17 9.35 11.78
N THR A 552 -28.45 9.08 11.53
CA THR A 552 -29.10 9.17 10.21
C THR A 552 -30.34 10.05 10.31
N LEU A 553 -30.50 10.97 9.36
CA LEU A 553 -31.59 11.93 9.25
C LEU A 553 -32.25 11.85 7.86
N LYS A 554 -33.58 12.02 7.83
CA LYS A 554 -34.40 12.11 6.61
C LYS A 554 -35.38 13.29 6.70
N TYR A 555 -35.79 13.82 5.54
CA TYR A 555 -36.72 14.94 5.38
C TYR A 555 -37.36 14.94 3.99
#